data_AF-A0A942H692-F1
#
_entry.id   AF-A0A942H692-F1
#
_cell.length_a   1.000
_cell.length_b   1.000
_cell.length_c   1.000
_cell.angle_alpha   90.00
_cell.angle_beta   90.00
_cell.angle_gamma   90.00
#
_symmetry.space_group_name_H-M   'P 1'
#
loop_
_entity.id
_entity.type
_entity.pdbx_description
1 polymer ?
#
loop_
_entity_poly.entity_id
_entity_poly.type
_entity_poly.pdbx_seq_one_letter_code
_entity_poly.pdbx_strand_id
1 'polypeptide(L)' 'MTKPFLDERGTLIIPTDSDPKYHYWKGGQSVVATLKELNAPLEVFRRFVNDAEFEKLKAQAEKSQAQAA' A
#
# COMPACT_ATOMS: atom_id res chain seq x y z
N MET A 1 -10.14 -16.41 6.71
CA MET A 1 -9.74 -15.21 5.94
C MET A 1 -8.68 -14.44 6.68
N THR A 2 -7.44 -14.68 6.29
CA THR A 2 -6.28 -13.94 6.80
C THR A 2 -6.21 -12.58 6.11
N LYS A 3 -5.99 -11.51 6.86
CA LYS A 3 -5.80 -10.17 6.26
C LYS A 3 -4.39 -10.04 5.69
N PRO A 4 -4.18 -9.28 4.62
CA PRO A 4 -2.83 -8.89 4.20
C PRO A 4 -2.11 -8.15 5.32
N PHE A 5 -0.79 -8.30 5.38
CA PHE A 5 0.03 -7.63 6.38
C PHE A 5 1.41 -7.30 5.82
N LEU A 6 2.12 -6.41 6.51
CA LEU A 6 3.52 -6.14 6.27
C LEU A 6 4.36 -6.99 7.22
N ASP A 7 5.35 -7.67 6.68
CA ASP A 7 6.39 -8.33 7.47
C ASP A 7 7.38 -7.29 8.05
N GLU A 8 8.22 -7.70 9.02
CA GLU A 8 9.21 -6.84 9.69
C GLU A 8 10.15 -6.13 8.71
N ARG A 9 10.35 -6.69 7.52
CA ARG A 9 11.19 -6.12 6.45
C ARG A 9 10.46 -5.12 5.55
N GLY A 10 9.20 -4.79 5.85
CA GLY A 10 8.34 -3.96 5.01
C GLY A 10 7.92 -4.64 3.70
N THR A 11 7.81 -5.97 3.71
CA THR A 11 7.35 -6.74 2.56
C THR A 11 5.84 -6.99 2.69
N LEU A 12 5.08 -6.66 1.65
CA LEU A 12 3.64 -6.95 1.61
C LEU A 12 3.40 -8.45 1.41
N ILE A 13 2.74 -9.07 2.38
CA ILE A 13 2.29 -10.45 2.34
C ILE A 13 0.78 -10.48 2.13
N ILE A 14 0.34 -11.08 1.02
CA ILE A 14 -1.08 -11.31 0.71
C ILE A 14 -1.32 -12.82 0.74
N PRO A 15 -1.95 -13.36 1.81
CA PRO A 15 -2.28 -14.77 1.91
C PRO A 15 -3.23 -15.23 0.79
N THR A 16 -3.07 -16.46 0.32
CA THR A 16 -3.97 -17.02 -0.70
C THR A 16 -5.40 -17.24 -0.19
N ASP A 17 -5.59 -17.39 1.13
CA ASP A 17 -6.90 -17.44 1.82
C ASP A 17 -7.46 -16.04 2.18
N SER A 18 -6.75 -14.96 1.84
CA SER A 18 -7.29 -13.61 2.04
C SER A 18 -8.49 -13.35 1.12
N ASP A 19 -9.25 -12.31 1.42
CA ASP A 19 -10.33 -11.85 0.55
C ASP A 19 -9.80 -11.66 -0.90
N PRO A 20 -10.50 -12.17 -1.93
CA PRO A 20 -10.09 -12.05 -3.33
C PRO A 20 -9.86 -10.61 -3.78
N LYS A 21 -10.48 -9.63 -3.11
CA LYS A 21 -10.23 -8.21 -3.37
C LYS A 21 -8.76 -7.84 -3.22
N TYR A 22 -7.99 -8.54 -2.41
CA TYR A 22 -6.56 -8.28 -2.20
C TYR A 22 -5.65 -8.96 -3.23
N HIS A 23 -6.17 -9.92 -4.00
CA HIS A 23 -5.39 -10.69 -4.97
C HIS A 23 -5.20 -9.87 -6.26
N TYR A 24 -4.23 -8.96 -6.26
CA TYR A 24 -3.94 -8.11 -7.42
C TYR A 24 -3.69 -8.93 -8.71
N TRP A 25 -3.20 -10.15 -8.58
CA TRP A 25 -2.97 -11.09 -9.70
C TRP A 25 -4.24 -11.80 -10.20
N LYS A 26 -5.38 -11.65 -9.53
CA LYS A 26 -6.68 -12.21 -9.93
C LYS A 26 -7.72 -11.12 -10.25
N GLY A 27 -7.28 -9.91 -10.60
CA GLY A 27 -8.19 -8.79 -10.87
C GLY A 27 -8.78 -8.14 -9.61
N GLY A 28 -8.17 -8.41 -8.44
CA GLY A 28 -8.43 -7.63 -7.23
C GLY A 28 -7.87 -6.21 -7.31
N GLN A 29 -7.83 -5.54 -6.16
CA GLN A 29 -7.29 -4.19 -6.02
C GLN A 29 -5.78 -4.14 -6.21
N SER A 30 -5.26 -2.94 -6.48
CA SER A 30 -3.84 -2.73 -6.63
C SER A 30 -3.07 -2.91 -5.32
N VAL A 31 -1.78 -3.24 -5.45
CA VAL A 31 -0.85 -3.30 -4.32
C VAL A 31 -0.84 -1.97 -3.54
N VAL A 32 -0.86 -0.84 -4.25
CA VAL A 32 -0.91 0.51 -3.65
C VAL A 32 -2.18 0.71 -2.82
N ALA A 33 -3.35 0.27 -3.31
CA ALA A 33 -4.59 0.37 -2.54
C ALA A 33 -4.53 -0.48 -1.26
N THR A 34 -3.99 -1.69 -1.36
CA THR A 34 -3.76 -2.56 -0.19
C THR A 34 -2.82 -1.91 0.82
N LEU A 35 -1.71 -1.34 0.38
CA LEU A 35 -0.76 -0.64 1.24
C LEU A 35 -1.38 0.58 1.93
N LYS A 36 -2.27 1.32 1.25
CA LYS A 36 -3.03 2.42 1.86
C LYS A 36 -3.98 1.92 2.94
N GLU A 37 -4.71 0.83 2.69
CA GLU A 37 -5.59 0.21 3.71
C GLU A 37 -4.79 -0.27 4.94
N LEU A 38 -3.56 -0.74 4.73
CA LEU A 38 -2.66 -1.17 5.81
C LEU A 38 -1.95 0.00 6.52
N ASN A 39 -2.17 1.25 6.12
CA ASN A 39 -1.40 2.42 6.58
C ASN A 39 0.12 2.17 6.52
N ALA A 40 0.58 1.57 5.42
CA ALA A 40 1.98 1.27 5.22
C ALA A 40 2.83 2.56 5.23
N PRO A 41 4.09 2.51 5.71
CA PRO A 41 4.98 3.65 5.59
C PRO A 41 5.32 3.92 4.12
N LEU A 42 5.54 5.20 3.78
CA LEU A 42 5.87 5.65 2.42
C LEU A 42 7.04 4.85 1.82
N GLU A 43 8.05 4.52 2.63
CA GLU A 43 9.21 3.73 2.19
C GLU A 43 8.83 2.37 1.56
N VAL A 44 7.73 1.76 2.01
CA VAL A 44 7.23 0.51 1.43
C VAL A 44 6.65 0.78 0.04
N PHE A 45 5.90 1.87 -0.14
CA PHE A 45 5.35 2.24 -1.45
C PHE A 45 6.44 2.39 -2.51
N ARG A 46 7.62 2.93 -2.15
CA ARG A 46 8.77 3.09 -3.05
C ARG A 46 9.18 1.79 -3.74
N ARG A 47 8.94 0.63 -3.13
CA ARG A 47 9.26 -0.69 -3.71
C ARG A 47 8.27 -1.13 -4.79
N PHE A 48 7.08 -0.54 -4.81
CA PHE A 48 5.96 -0.98 -5.66
C PHE A 48 5.52 0.05 -6.69
N VAL A 49 6.04 1.29 -6.62
CA VAL A 49 5.72 2.37 -7.55
C VAL A 49 6.99 2.96 -8.15
N ASN A 50 6.87 3.60 -9.31
CA ASN A 50 7.98 4.34 -9.92
C ASN A 50 8.21 5.69 -9.20
N ASP A 51 9.35 6.35 -9.45
CA ASP A 51 9.68 7.62 -8.81
C ASP A 51 8.60 8.70 -9.01
N ALA A 52 7.99 8.79 -10.20
CA ALA A 52 6.96 9.78 -10.48
C ALA A 52 5.68 9.57 -9.65
N GLU A 53 5.27 8.31 -9.46
CA GLU A 53 4.14 7.93 -8.60
C GLU A 53 4.50 8.10 -7.11
N PHE A 54 5.75 7.79 -6.74
CA PHE A 54 6.23 7.96 -5.37
C PHE A 54 6.19 9.43 -4.93
N GLU A 55 6.70 10.34 -5.75
CA GLU A 55 6.69 11.77 -5.45
C GLU A 55 5.26 12.32 -5.34
N LYS A 56 4.32 11.82 -6.17
CA LYS A 56 2.89 12.16 -6.06
C LYS A 56 2.30 11.69 -4.74
N LEU A 57 2.61 10.46 -4.30
CA LEU A 57 2.12 9.91 -3.04
C LEU A 57 2.68 10.67 -1.84
N LYS A 58 3.97 11.01 -1.87
CA LYS A 58 4.64 11.82 -0.86
C LYS A 58 3.98 13.21 -0.75
N ALA A 59 3.82 13.90 -1.88
CA ALA A 59 3.17 15.21 -1.91
C ALA A 59 1.70 15.17 -1.44
N GLN A 60 0.97 14.07 -1.70
CA GLN A 60 -0.39 13.87 -1.18
C GLN A 60 -0.39 13.68 0.34
N ALA A 61 0.52 12.86 0.88
CA ALA A 61 0.65 12.64 2.32
C ALA A 61 1.00 13.94 3.06
N GLU A 62 1.93 14.74 2.54
CA GLU A 62 2.31 16.04 3.11
C GLU A 62 1.14 17.04 3.10
N LYS A 63 0.37 17.10 2.00
CA LYS A 63 -0.82 17.94 1.92
C LYS A 63 -1.92 17.53 2.90
N SER A 64 -2.15 16.23 3.08
CA SER A 64 -3.12 15.72 4.06
C SER A 64 -2.73 16.04 5.50
N GLN A 65 -1.43 16.09 5.81
CA GLN A 65 -0.95 16.50 7.14
C GLN A 65 -1.09 18.01 7.38
N ALA A 66 -0.82 18.84 6.36
CA ALA A 66 -0.95 20.29 6.46
C ALA A 66 -2.41 20.78 6.56
N GLN A 67 -3.38 19.98 6.11
CA GLN A 67 -4.80 20.34 6.09
C GLN A 67 -5.57 19.90 7.35
N ALA A 68 -4.89 19.20 8.27
CA ALA A 68 -5.42 18.76 9.56
C ALA A 68 -4.87 19.59 10.76
N ALA A 69 -4.15 20.67 10.49
CA ALA A 69 -3.62 21.63 11.47
C ALA A 69 -4.33 22.99 11.33
#